data_AF-A0AAV4P3Y0-F1
#
_entry.id   AF-A0AAV4P3Y0-F1
#
_cell.length_a   1.000
_cell.length_b   1.000
_cell.length_c   1.000
_cell.angle_alpha   90.00
_cell.angle_beta   90.00
_cell.angle_gamma   90.00
#
_symmetry.space_group_name_H-M   'P 1'
#
loop_
_entity.id
_entity.type
_entity.pdbx_description
1 polymer ?
#
loop_
_entity_poly.entity_id
_entity_poly.type
_entity_poly.pdbx_seq_one_letter_code
_entity_poly.pdbx_strand_id
1 'polypeptide(L)'
;HIVLAIVITGDSFRNRLRKFPSLVNCCTIDWFQAWPEDALEAVASKFLEEVELSDKERDGCIYMCKMFHTSTENLSELYYSELQRHNYVTPTSFGIDFNIQDSLEKKRRSVLKAKNRYEVGLQELQNAAFAVAKMQEKLTSLQPTLVIAGQKVEEQMAIVQAESADVAEVEKL
;
A
#
# COMPACT_ATOMS: atom_id res chain seq x y z
N HIS A 1 -19.74 40.46 22.93
CA HIS A 1 -20.70 39.61 22.19
C HIS A 1 -20.65 38.21 22.78
N ILE A 2 -21.81 37.65 23.16
CA ILE A 2 -21.92 36.27 23.66
C ILE A 2 -22.48 35.43 22.52
N VAL A 3 -21.88 34.28 22.25
CA VAL A 3 -22.35 33.31 21.24
C VAL A 3 -22.68 32.01 21.95
N LEU A 4 -23.85 31.45 21.66
CA LEU A 4 -24.35 30.21 22.25
C LEU A 4 -24.54 29.18 21.13
N ALA A 5 -23.85 28.04 21.23
CA ALA A 5 -24.06 26.89 20.35
C ALA A 5 -24.87 25.83 21.10
N ILE A 6 -26.05 25.48 20.57
CA ILE A 6 -26.99 24.56 21.21
C ILE A 6 -27.42 23.51 20.18
N VAL A 7 -27.32 22.24 20.55
CA VAL A 7 -27.87 21.13 19.75
C VAL A 7 -29.37 21.00 20.05
N ILE A 8 -30.18 21.01 18.99
CA ILE A 8 -31.65 21.11 19.02
C ILE A 8 -32.36 19.75 19.14
N THR A 9 -31.78 18.78 19.84
CA THR A 9 -32.38 17.43 19.93
C THR A 9 -33.44 17.36 21.04
N GLY A 10 -34.65 16.96 20.65
CA GLY A 10 -35.77 16.68 21.57
C GLY A 10 -36.40 17.91 22.23
N ASP A 11 -37.30 17.68 23.20
CA ASP A 11 -38.10 18.75 23.84
C ASP A 11 -37.32 19.65 24.80
N SER A 12 -36.08 19.26 25.14
CA SER A 12 -35.18 20.00 26.04
C SER A 12 -34.99 21.45 25.59
N PHE A 13 -34.71 21.65 24.30
CA PHE A 13 -34.46 22.99 23.75
C PHE A 13 -35.70 23.88 23.86
N ARG A 14 -36.85 23.36 23.44
CA ARG A 14 -38.14 24.04 23.55
C ARG A 14 -38.46 24.45 24.99
N ASN A 15 -38.21 23.58 25.95
CA ASN A 15 -38.43 23.86 27.37
C ASN A 15 -37.49 24.94 27.91
N ARG A 16 -36.24 25.02 27.43
CA ARG A 16 -35.30 26.08 27.80
C ARG A 16 -35.72 27.43 27.22
N LEU A 17 -36.16 27.49 25.97
CA LEU A 17 -36.65 28.73 25.36
C LEU A 17 -37.85 29.31 26.10
N ARG A 18 -38.75 28.46 26.60
CA ARG A 18 -39.88 28.90 27.44
C ARG A 18 -39.46 29.44 28.81
N LYS A 19 -38.40 28.87 29.40
CA LYS A 19 -37.85 29.33 30.70
C LYS A 19 -37.06 30.64 30.56
N PHE A 20 -36.44 30.88 29.41
CA PHE A 20 -35.55 32.02 29.16
C PHE A 20 -35.92 32.74 27.86
N PRO A 21 -36.98 33.57 27.86
CA PRO A 21 -37.45 34.26 26.66
C PRO A 21 -36.46 35.28 26.09
N SER A 22 -35.51 35.76 26.89
CA SER A 22 -34.42 36.62 26.44
C SER A 22 -33.54 35.99 25.36
N LEU A 23 -33.47 34.66 25.28
CA LEU A 23 -32.72 33.96 24.22
C LEU A 23 -33.34 34.14 22.83
N VAL A 24 -34.65 34.39 22.75
CA VAL A 24 -35.32 34.66 21.46
C VAL A 24 -35.42 36.16 21.21
N ASN A 25 -35.66 36.94 22.26
CA ASN A 25 -35.89 38.39 22.13
C ASN A 25 -34.60 39.21 21.98
N CYS A 26 -33.48 38.74 22.54
CA CYS A 26 -32.23 39.50 22.61
C CYS A 26 -31.05 38.85 21.87
N CYS A 27 -31.26 37.71 21.21
CA CYS A 27 -30.22 37.03 20.42
C CYS A 27 -30.68 36.85 18.98
N THR A 28 -29.74 36.96 18.05
CA THR A 28 -29.96 36.54 16.66
C THR A 28 -29.84 35.03 16.60
N ILE A 29 -30.86 34.37 16.04
CA ILE A 29 -30.86 32.92 15.88
C ILE A 29 -30.32 32.59 14.49
N ASP A 30 -29.28 31.76 14.47
CA ASP A 30 -28.70 31.20 13.25
C ASP A 30 -28.88 29.68 13.26
N TRP A 31 -29.42 29.13 12.16
CA TRP A 31 -29.80 27.73 12.05
C TRP A 31 -28.83 26.98 11.14
N PHE A 32 -28.17 25.98 11.68
CA PHE A 32 -27.32 25.07 10.92
C PHE A 32 -28.14 23.87 10.46
N GLN A 33 -28.29 23.73 9.15
CA GLN A 33 -28.93 22.58 8.54
C GLN A 33 -27.91 21.48 8.24
N ALA A 34 -28.41 20.29 7.89
CA ALA A 34 -27.58 19.25 7.29
C ALA A 34 -26.85 19.81 6.06
N TRP A 35 -25.66 19.28 5.78
CA TRP A 35 -24.86 19.77 4.67
C TRP A 35 -25.52 19.40 3.34
N PRO A 36 -25.72 20.36 2.42
CA PRO A 36 -26.16 20.03 1.07
C PRO A 36 -25.09 19.23 0.33
N GLU A 37 -25.48 18.57 -0.74
CA GLU A 37 -24.57 17.80 -1.60
C GLU A 37 -23.35 18.61 -2.04
N ASP A 38 -23.54 19.85 -2.47
CA ASP A 38 -22.47 20.75 -2.89
C ASP A 38 -21.43 21.00 -1.78
N ALA A 39 -21.88 21.08 -0.53
CA ALA A 39 -20.98 21.26 0.61
C ALA A 39 -20.17 19.99 0.89
N LEU A 40 -20.78 18.81 0.75
CA LEU A 40 -20.08 17.53 0.86
C LEU A 40 -19.01 17.39 -0.23
N GLU A 41 -19.33 17.80 -1.45
CA GLU A 41 -18.38 17.79 -2.58
C GLU A 41 -17.21 18.75 -2.35
N ALA A 42 -17.49 19.98 -1.91
CA ALA A 42 -16.45 20.97 -1.62
C ALA A 42 -15.50 20.50 -0.51
N VAL A 43 -16.06 19.91 0.56
CA VAL A 43 -15.27 19.39 1.68
C VAL A 43 -14.45 18.18 1.23
N ALA A 44 -15.05 17.24 0.51
CA ALA A 44 -14.34 16.08 -0.02
C ALA A 44 -13.20 16.47 -0.99
N SER A 45 -13.45 17.45 -1.85
CA SER A 45 -12.44 17.99 -2.77
C SER A 45 -11.26 18.58 -2.00
N LYS A 46 -11.55 19.36 -0.95
CA LYS A 46 -10.51 19.96 -0.11
C LYS A 46 -9.69 18.91 0.65
N PHE A 47 -10.34 17.88 1.17
CA PHE A 47 -9.63 16.78 1.83
C PHE A 47 -8.76 15.99 0.86
N LEU A 48 -9.24 15.69 -0.34
CA LEU A 48 -8.50 14.89 -1.32
C LEU A 48 -7.39 15.67 -2.01
N GLU A 49 -7.35 17.00 -1.92
CA GLU A 49 -6.38 17.88 -2.59
C GLU A 49 -4.92 17.44 -2.35
N GLU A 50 -4.58 17.06 -1.12
CA GLU A 50 -3.23 16.63 -0.73
C GLU A 50 -2.89 15.20 -1.19
N VAL A 51 -3.88 14.42 -1.64
CA VAL A 51 -3.69 13.04 -2.07
C VAL A 51 -3.32 13.00 -3.55
N GLU A 52 -2.21 12.34 -3.86
CA GLU A 52 -1.79 12.05 -5.23
C GLU A 52 -2.78 11.07 -5.89
N LEU A 53 -3.72 11.60 -6.67
CA LEU A 53 -4.72 10.87 -7.46
C LEU A 53 -4.83 11.51 -8.83
N SER A 54 -5.13 10.72 -9.87
CA SER A 54 -5.52 11.27 -11.16
C SER A 54 -6.89 11.96 -11.06
N ASP A 55 -7.19 12.87 -11.98
CA ASP A 55 -8.45 13.64 -11.96
C ASP A 55 -9.68 12.73 -11.96
N LYS A 56 -9.66 11.66 -12.76
CA LYS A 56 -10.76 10.68 -12.81
C LYS A 56 -10.94 9.92 -11.50
N GLU A 57 -9.85 9.53 -10.84
CA GLU A 57 -9.91 8.86 -9.54
C GLU A 57 -10.43 9.80 -8.46
N ARG A 58 -9.98 11.06 -8.49
CA ARG A 58 -10.41 12.10 -7.56
C ARG A 58 -11.91 12.36 -7.67
N ASP A 59 -12.43 12.56 -8.87
CA ASP A 59 -13.86 12.75 -9.11
C ASP A 59 -14.69 11.55 -8.63
N GLY A 60 -14.20 10.34 -8.90
CA GLY A 60 -14.82 9.11 -8.41
C GLY A 60 -14.85 9.01 -6.89
N CYS A 61 -13.74 9.37 -6.23
CA CYS A 61 -13.66 9.39 -4.77
C CYS A 61 -14.60 10.44 -4.14
N ILE A 62 -14.66 11.65 -4.71
CA ILE A 62 -15.57 12.71 -4.24
C ILE A 62 -17.02 12.23 -4.32
N TYR A 63 -17.40 11.66 -5.46
CA TYR A 63 -18.73 11.09 -5.64
C TYR A 63 -19.04 9.97 -4.63
N MET A 64 -18.08 9.04 -4.42
CA MET A 64 -18.24 7.98 -3.43
C MET A 64 -18.41 8.51 -2.01
N CYS A 65 -17.63 9.51 -1.59
CA CYS A 65 -17.76 10.14 -0.28
C CYS A 65 -19.16 10.72 -0.07
N LYS A 66 -19.68 11.46 -1.06
CA LYS A 66 -21.04 11.99 -1.02
C LYS A 66 -22.08 10.88 -0.89
N MET A 67 -21.97 9.83 -1.72
CA MET A 67 -22.89 8.70 -1.72
C MET A 67 -22.88 7.94 -0.38
N PHE A 68 -21.71 7.73 0.22
CA PHE A 68 -21.62 7.06 1.52
C PHE A 68 -22.26 7.87 2.63
N HIS A 69 -22.08 9.19 2.66
CA HIS A 69 -22.71 10.05 3.66
C HIS A 69 -24.24 10.02 3.54
N THR A 70 -24.75 10.35 2.36
CA THR A 70 -26.19 10.42 2.08
C THR A 70 -26.89 9.07 2.25
N SER A 71 -26.26 7.96 1.84
CA SER A 71 -26.80 6.62 2.08
C SER A 71 -26.85 6.27 3.56
N THR A 72 -25.85 6.70 4.35
CA THR A 72 -25.83 6.48 5.81
C THR A 72 -26.94 7.28 6.50
N GLU A 73 -27.22 8.51 6.05
CA GLU A 73 -28.35 9.29 6.55
C GLU A 73 -29.68 8.56 6.32
N ASN A 74 -29.92 8.11 5.09
CA ASN A 74 -31.12 7.33 4.73
C ASN A 74 -31.25 6.04 5.55
N LEU A 75 -30.14 5.32 5.75
CA LEU A 75 -30.11 4.10 6.57
C LEU A 75 -30.39 4.40 8.04
N SER A 76 -29.97 5.56 8.53
CA SER A 76 -30.25 6.00 9.90
C SER A 76 -31.74 6.24 10.13
N GLU A 77 -32.44 6.81 9.14
CA GLU A 77 -33.90 6.97 9.16
C GLU A 77 -34.61 5.61 9.13
N LEU A 78 -34.15 4.70 8.28
CA LEU A 78 -34.69 3.33 8.23
C LEU A 78 -34.50 2.61 9.57
N TYR A 79 -33.30 2.70 10.15
CA TYR A 79 -32.98 2.13 11.46
C TYR A 79 -33.90 2.65 12.57
N TYR A 80 -34.21 3.94 12.55
CA TYR A 80 -35.18 4.52 13.46
C TYR A 80 -36.58 3.95 13.21
N SER A 81 -37.02 3.84 11.96
CA SER A 81 -38.36 3.33 11.65
C SER A 81 -38.58 1.90 12.14
N GLU A 82 -37.56 1.03 12.02
CA GLU A 82 -37.64 -0.39 12.37
C GLU A 82 -37.45 -0.65 13.86
N LEU A 83 -36.45 -0.01 14.48
CA LEU A 83 -36.01 -0.34 15.83
C LEU A 83 -36.30 0.75 16.85
N GLN A 84 -36.86 1.88 16.42
CA GLN A 84 -37.16 3.05 17.27
C GLN A 84 -35.93 3.54 18.04
N ARG A 85 -34.74 3.36 17.46
CA ARG A 85 -33.45 3.77 18.02
C ARG A 85 -32.83 4.84 17.13
N HIS A 86 -32.45 5.96 17.73
CA HIS A 86 -31.77 7.02 17.01
C HIS A 86 -30.29 6.71 16.83
N ASN A 87 -29.83 6.82 15.59
CA ASN A 87 -28.44 7.01 15.22
C ASN A 87 -28.33 8.39 14.56
N TYR A 88 -27.26 9.13 14.86
CA TYR A 88 -27.09 10.49 14.35
C TYR A 88 -25.86 10.55 13.46
N VAL A 89 -26.07 10.88 12.19
CA VAL A 89 -24.99 11.17 11.25
C VAL A 89 -24.58 12.62 11.44
N THR A 90 -23.28 12.88 11.55
CA THR A 90 -22.75 14.23 11.81
C THR A 90 -21.65 14.58 10.80
N PRO A 91 -21.37 15.86 10.55
CA PRO A 91 -20.22 16.25 9.72
C PRO A 91 -18.90 15.68 10.26
N THR A 92 -18.79 15.45 11.58
CA THR A 92 -17.64 14.79 12.17
C THR A 92 -17.51 13.33 11.71
N SER A 93 -18.61 12.60 11.54
CA SER A 93 -18.53 11.23 10.98
C SER A 93 -18.08 11.24 9.52
N PHE A 94 -18.48 12.25 8.73
CA PHE A 94 -17.94 12.45 7.37
C PHE A 94 -16.43 12.67 7.36
N GLY A 95 -15.90 13.41 8.34
CA GLY A 95 -14.45 13.58 8.51
C GLY A 95 -13.71 12.30 8.92
N ILE A 96 -14.35 11.41 9.67
CA ILE A 96 -13.79 10.11 10.07
C ILE A 96 -13.68 9.16 8.87
N ASP A 97 -14.56 9.31 7.87
CA ASP A 97 -14.48 8.56 6.60
C ASP A 97 -13.19 8.89 5.81
N PHE A 98 -12.51 10.00 6.09
CA PHE A 98 -11.24 10.37 5.44
C PHE A 98 -9.98 9.67 5.96
N ASN A 99 -10.10 8.71 6.89
CA ASN A 99 -9.05 7.72 7.15
C ASN A 99 -8.64 6.88 5.91
N ILE A 100 -9.32 7.08 4.78
CA ILE A 100 -8.94 6.58 3.46
C ILE A 100 -7.50 6.98 3.10
N GLN A 101 -7.03 8.18 3.45
CA GLN A 101 -5.67 8.61 3.07
C GLN A 101 -4.59 7.73 3.70
N ASP A 102 -4.64 7.56 5.02
CA ASP A 102 -3.73 6.70 5.77
C ASP A 102 -3.83 5.23 5.30
N SER A 103 -5.06 4.76 5.04
CA SER A 103 -5.29 3.41 4.51
C SER A 103 -4.71 3.22 3.11
N LEU A 104 -4.85 4.23 2.24
CA LEU A 104 -4.31 4.25 0.89
C LEU A 104 -2.78 4.25 0.92
N GLU A 105 -2.17 5.09 1.75
CA GLU A 105 -0.72 5.14 1.93
C GLU A 105 -0.16 3.82 2.43
N LYS A 106 -0.78 3.22 3.44
CA LYS A 106 -0.41 1.88 3.95
C LYS A 106 -0.44 0.85 2.83
N LYS A 107 -1.49 0.87 2.00
CA LYS A 107 -1.62 -0.08 0.89
C LYS A 107 -0.58 0.18 -0.21
N ARG A 108 -0.37 1.45 -0.59
CA ARG A 108 0.69 1.86 -1.54
C ARG A 108 2.05 1.37 -1.08
N ARG A 109 2.41 1.62 0.18
CA ARG A 109 3.69 1.18 0.77
C ARG A 109 3.85 -0.35 0.74
N SER A 110 2.79 -1.09 1.07
CA SER A 110 2.77 -2.55 1.00
C SER A 110 3.02 -3.07 -0.41
N VAL A 111 2.32 -2.51 -1.41
CA VAL A 111 2.48 -2.88 -2.82
C VAL A 111 3.87 -2.52 -3.34
N LEU A 112 4.36 -1.33 -3.02
CA LEU A 112 5.68 -0.85 -3.47
C LEU A 112 6.81 -1.70 -2.89
N LYS A 113 6.69 -2.11 -1.62
CA LYS A 113 7.61 -3.06 -0.99
C LYS A 113 7.60 -4.43 -1.70
N ALA A 114 6.42 -4.93 -2.05
CA ALA A 114 6.31 -6.19 -2.79
C ALA A 114 6.93 -6.08 -4.19
N LYS A 115 6.66 -4.99 -4.90
CA LYS A 115 7.25 -4.68 -6.22
C LYS A 115 8.79 -4.68 -6.14
N ASN A 116 9.37 -3.93 -5.21
CA ASN A 116 10.83 -3.84 -5.05
C ASN A 116 11.46 -5.22 -4.78
N ARG A 117 10.78 -6.08 -4.02
CA ARG A 117 11.24 -7.46 -3.80
C ARG A 117 11.31 -8.26 -5.10
N TYR A 118 10.31 -8.11 -5.97
CA TYR A 118 10.32 -8.77 -7.29
C TYR A 118 11.40 -8.19 -8.21
N GLU A 119 11.60 -6.87 -8.23
CA GLU A 119 12.63 -6.23 -9.04
C GLU A 119 14.04 -6.70 -8.64
N VAL A 120 14.33 -6.75 -7.33
CA VAL A 120 15.59 -7.30 -6.82
C VAL A 120 15.72 -8.78 -7.20
N GLY A 121 14.67 -9.58 -7.01
CA GLY A 121 14.69 -10.99 -7.39
C GLY A 121 14.95 -11.21 -8.88
N LEU A 122 14.37 -10.39 -9.74
CA LEU A 122 14.58 -10.44 -11.19
C LEU A 122 16.03 -10.08 -11.55
N GLN A 123 16.60 -9.07 -10.90
CA GLN A 123 17.99 -8.66 -11.08
C GLN A 123 18.96 -9.77 -10.68
N GLU A 124 18.72 -10.43 -9.54
CA GLU A 124 19.55 -11.55 -9.10
C GLU A 124 19.47 -12.75 -10.06
N LEU A 125 18.28 -13.06 -10.59
CA LEU A 125 18.12 -14.10 -11.61
C LEU A 125 18.89 -13.76 -12.89
N GLN A 126 18.86 -12.50 -13.32
CA GLN A 126 19.63 -12.05 -14.48
C GLN A 126 21.14 -12.16 -14.24
N ASN A 127 21.62 -11.78 -13.05
CA ASN A 127 23.03 -11.91 -12.67
C ASN A 127 23.48 -13.38 -12.65
N ALA A 128 22.65 -14.27 -12.09
CA ALA A 128 22.91 -15.71 -12.08
C ALA A 128 22.97 -16.28 -13.51
N ALA A 129 22.04 -15.89 -14.39
CA ALA A 129 22.05 -16.32 -15.79
C ALA A 129 23.34 -15.89 -16.51
N PHE A 130 23.80 -14.65 -16.29
CA PHE A 130 25.07 -14.18 -16.83
C PHE A 130 26.28 -14.96 -16.28
N ALA A 131 26.30 -15.23 -14.97
CA ALA A 131 27.36 -16.01 -14.34
C ALA A 131 27.43 -17.44 -14.88
N VAL A 132 26.28 -18.10 -15.08
CA VAL A 132 26.19 -19.44 -15.68
C VAL A 132 26.67 -19.42 -17.12
N ALA A 133 26.28 -18.43 -17.93
CA ALA A 133 26.75 -18.29 -19.31
C ALA A 133 28.28 -18.16 -19.38
N LYS A 134 28.87 -17.32 -18.52
CA LYS A 134 30.33 -17.16 -18.42
C LYS A 134 31.04 -18.43 -17.97
N MET A 135 30.45 -19.19 -17.05
CA MET A 135 31.00 -20.47 -16.60
C MET A 135 30.96 -21.51 -17.71
N GLN A 136 29.86 -21.57 -18.48
CA GLN A 136 29.72 -22.46 -19.63
C GLN A 136 30.79 -22.19 -20.70
N GLU A 137 31.04 -20.92 -21.00
CA GLU A 137 32.10 -20.51 -21.92
C GLU A 137 33.49 -20.97 -21.43
N LYS A 138 33.79 -20.74 -20.14
CA LYS A 138 35.05 -21.16 -19.52
C LYS A 138 35.23 -22.68 -19.49
N LEU A 139 34.17 -23.44 -19.24
CA LEU A 139 34.23 -24.91 -19.27
C LEU A 139 34.50 -25.42 -20.69
N THR A 140 33.84 -24.83 -21.68
CA THR A 140 34.01 -25.21 -23.10
C THR A 140 35.44 -24.93 -23.58
N SER A 141 36.06 -23.83 -23.14
CA SER A 141 37.44 -23.49 -23.51
C SER A 141 38.51 -24.31 -22.77
N LEU A 142 38.23 -24.73 -21.53
CA LEU A 142 39.14 -25.59 -20.76
C LEU A 142 39.12 -27.06 -21.21
N GLN A 143 38.02 -27.52 -21.81
CA GLN A 143 37.84 -28.90 -22.25
C GLN A 143 38.96 -29.43 -23.16
N PRO A 144 39.38 -28.74 -24.25
CA PRO A 144 40.50 -29.22 -25.08
C PRO A 144 41.84 -29.18 -24.35
N THR A 145 42.07 -28.17 -23.50
CA THR A 145 43.30 -28.03 -22.73
C THR A 145 43.49 -29.18 -21.73
N LEU A 146 42.39 -29.63 -21.11
CA LEU A 146 42.38 -30.80 -20.22
C LEU A 146 42.72 -32.09 -20.95
N VAL A 147 42.23 -32.28 -22.18
CA VAL A 147 42.56 -33.46 -23.00
C VAL A 147 44.06 -33.48 -23.33
N ILE A 148 44.62 -32.35 -23.76
CA ILE A 148 46.06 -32.24 -24.07
C ILE A 148 46.92 -32.45 -22.82
N ALA A 149 46.52 -31.85 -21.68
CA ALA A 149 47.21 -32.03 -20.41
C ALA A 149 47.16 -33.50 -19.94
N GLY A 150 46.01 -34.16 -20.09
CA GLY A 150 45.86 -35.59 -19.79
C GLY A 150 46.79 -36.47 -20.63
N GLN A 151 46.84 -36.24 -21.95
CA GLN A 151 47.77 -36.94 -22.84
C GLN A 151 49.23 -36.73 -22.44
N LYS A 152 49.62 -35.50 -22.09
CA LYS A 152 50.98 -35.21 -21.61
C LYS A 152 51.32 -35.93 -20.31
N VAL A 153 50.38 -35.99 -19.37
CA VAL A 153 50.59 -36.72 -18.11
C VAL A 153 50.78 -38.21 -18.38
N GLU A 154 49.98 -38.78 -19.28
CA GLU A 154 50.07 -40.19 -19.67
C GLU A 154 51.41 -40.52 -20.35
N GLU A 155 51.89 -39.63 -21.23
CA GLU A 155 53.20 -39.73 -21.87
C GLU A 155 54.35 -39.64 -20.86
N GLN A 156 54.30 -38.70 -19.91
CA GLN A 156 55.31 -38.60 -18.85
C GLN A 156 55.27 -39.81 -17.90
N MET A 157 54.09 -40.36 -17.61
CA MET A 157 53.95 -41.54 -16.75
C MET A 157 54.59 -42.78 -17.40
N ALA A 158 54.45 -42.93 -18.73
CA ALA A 158 55.09 -44.01 -19.48
C ALA A 158 56.62 -43.91 -19.44
N ILE A 159 57.19 -42.70 -19.57
CA ILE A 159 58.64 -42.46 -19.45
C ILE A 159 59.13 -42.83 -18.04
N VAL A 160 58.44 -42.38 -16.99
CA VAL A 160 58.81 -42.69 -15.60
C VAL A 160 58.71 -44.19 -15.31
N GLN A 161 57.70 -44.88 -15.85
CA GLN A 161 57.60 -46.34 -15.71
C GLN A 161 58.76 -47.07 -16.39
N ALA A 162 59.17 -46.64 -17.59
CA ALA A 162 60.33 -47.20 -18.29
C ALA A 162 61.63 -46.97 -17.50
N GLU A 163 61.88 -45.73 -17.05
CA GLU A 163 63.07 -45.41 -16.23
C GLU A 163 63.06 -46.17 -14.89
N SER A 164 61.90 -46.38 -14.26
CA SER A 164 61.80 -47.17 -13.02
C SER A 164 62.10 -48.66 -13.23
N ALA A 165 61.76 -49.21 -14.39
CA ALA A 165 62.07 -50.59 -14.75
C ALA A 165 63.57 -50.78 -15.00
N ASP A 166 64.19 -49.82 -15.69
CA ASP A 166 65.64 -49.80 -15.94
C ASP A 166 66.42 -49.68 -14.62
N VAL A 167 66.00 -48.82 -13.70
CA VAL A 167 66.62 -48.68 -12.37
C VAL A 167 66.46 -49.96 -11.53
N ALA A 168 65.30 -50.63 -11.60
CA ALA A 168 65.07 -51.90 -10.91
C ALA A 168 65.87 -53.08 -11.51
N GLU A 169 66.27 -53.01 -12.78
CA GLU A 169 67.22 -53.95 -13.39
C GLU A 169 68.66 -53.71 -12.94
N VAL A 170 69.06 -52.44 -12.80
CA VAL A 170 70.40 -52.07 -12.32
C VAL A 170 70.61 -52.39 -10.83
N GLU A 171 69.58 -52.31 -9.98
CA GLU A 171 69.66 -52.70 -8.56
C GLU A 171 69.74 -54.22 -8.32
N LYS A 172 69.47 -55.06 -9.34
CA LYS A 172 69.57 -56.52 -9.25
C LYS A 172 70.93 -57.09 -9.66
N LEU A 173 71.85 -56.24 -10.12
CA LEU A 173 73.25 -56.54 -10.41
C LEU A 173 74.15 -56.23 -9.20
#